data_AF-A0A7Y5TD46-F1
#
_entry.id   AF-A0A7Y5TD46-F1
#
_cell.length_a   1.000
_cell.length_b   1.000
_cell.length_c   1.000
_cell.angle_alpha   90.00
_cell.angle_beta   90.00
_cell.angle_gamma   90.00
#
_symmetry.space_group_name_H-M   'P 1'
#
loop_
_entity.id
_entity.type
_entity.pdbx_description
1 polymer ?
#
loop_
_entity_poly.entity_id
_entity_poly.type
_entity_poly.pdbx_seq_one_letter_code
_entity_poly.pdbx_strand_id
1 'polypeptide(L)'
;FGDMGGRLSFSAAIVDDLGDGIVLSSIHARGESRTYAKGIVGGKSSITLTPEEQQALASANRDEPVRTGRAGSARPTGTTKDAS
;
A
#
# COMPACT_ATOMS: atom_id res chain seq x y z
N PHE A 1 13.93 -19.26 6.18
CA PHE A 1 12.64 -18.70 5.69
C PHE A 1 12.26 -17.44 6.49
N GLY A 2 13.12 -16.41 6.47
CA GLY A 2 13.05 -15.28 7.41
C GLY A 2 12.37 -14.01 6.90
N ASP A 3 12.27 -13.81 5.58
CA ASP A 3 11.95 -12.50 4.98
C ASP A 3 10.61 -12.41 4.24
N MET A 4 9.81 -13.48 4.20
CA MET A 4 8.51 -13.45 3.52
C MET A 4 7.35 -13.00 4.42
N GLY A 5 7.53 -12.94 5.74
CA GLY A 5 6.45 -12.59 6.68
C GLY A 5 6.03 -11.11 6.57
N GLY A 6 6.98 -10.19 6.42
CA GLY A 6 6.69 -8.76 6.30
C GLY A 6 6.08 -8.35 4.95
N ARG A 7 6.15 -9.22 3.94
CA ARG A 7 5.63 -8.96 2.58
C ARG A 7 4.15 -9.28 2.41
N LEU A 8 3.50 -9.85 3.41
CA LEU A 8 2.07 -10.21 3.36
C LEU A 8 1.15 -9.17 4.01
N SER A 9 1.71 -8.18 4.71
CA SER A 9 0.94 -7.06 5.23
C SER A 9 0.57 -6.08 4.11
N PHE A 10 -0.66 -5.57 4.13
CA PHE A 10 -1.16 -4.63 3.12
C PHE A 10 -2.21 -3.69 3.70
N SER A 11 -2.44 -2.57 3.01
CA SER A 11 -3.59 -1.69 3.25
C SER A 11 -4.30 -1.42 1.93
N ALA A 12 -5.63 -1.42 1.95
CA ALA A 12 -6.47 -1.18 0.78
C ALA A 12 -7.67 -0.32 1.17
N ALA A 13 -8.11 0.55 0.28
CA ALA A 13 -9.30 1.37 0.49
C ALA A 13 -10.31 1.11 -0.62
N ILE A 14 -11.58 1.06 -0.25
CA ILE A 14 -12.71 0.99 -1.17
C ILE A 14 -13.65 2.09 -0.72
N VAL A 15 -13.87 3.06 -1.59
CA VAL A 15 -14.73 4.21 -1.36
C VAL A 15 -15.59 4.46 -2.59
N ASP A 16 -16.77 5.02 -2.38
CA ASP A 16 -17.65 5.50 -3.45
C ASP A 16 -17.30 6.95 -3.85
N ASP A 17 -18.06 7.49 -4.81
CA ASP A 17 -17.88 8.85 -5.33
C ASP A 17 -18.18 9.95 -4.28
N LEU A 18 -18.88 9.60 -3.20
CA LEU A 18 -19.14 10.50 -2.06
C LEU A 18 -18.00 10.45 -1.03
N GLY A 19 -17.04 9.54 -1.22
CA GLY A 19 -15.92 9.30 -0.31
C GLY A 19 -16.30 8.46 0.90
N ASP A 20 -17.47 7.80 0.89
CA ASP A 20 -17.90 6.87 1.93
C ASP A 20 -17.38 5.46 1.61
N GLY A 21 -17.01 4.69 2.64
CA GLY A 21 -16.52 3.33 2.42
C GLY A 21 -15.71 2.75 3.57
N ILE A 22 -14.69 1.96 3.22
CA ILE A 22 -13.86 1.25 4.19
C ILE A 22 -12.38 1.26 3.80
N VAL A 23 -11.52 1.26 4.82
CA VAL A 23 -10.10 0.93 4.69
C VAL A 23 -9.82 -0.38 5.41
N LEU A 24 -9.18 -1.32 4.71
CA LEU A 24 -8.72 -2.60 5.21
C LEU A 24 -7.22 -2.56 5.46
N SER A 25 -6.78 -3.13 6.57
CA SER A 25 -5.37 -3.32 6.88
C SER A 25 -5.14 -4.73 7.36
N SER A 26 -4.23 -5.46 6.71
CA SER A 26 -3.80 -6.79 7.10
C SER A 26 -2.39 -6.71 7.67
N ILE A 27 -2.21 -7.24 8.86
CA ILE A 27 -0.92 -7.34 9.53
C ILE A 27 -0.61 -8.82 9.69
N HIS A 28 0.45 -9.27 9.02
CA HIS A 28 0.89 -10.65 9.06
C HIS A 28 2.06 -10.83 10.04
N ALA A 29 1.87 -11.68 11.05
CA ALA A 29 2.89 -12.06 12.04
C ALA A 29 3.26 -13.54 11.90
N ARG A 30 4.34 -13.98 12.56
CA ARG A 30 4.96 -15.33 12.40
C ARG A 30 4.04 -16.54 12.74
N GLY A 31 2.80 -16.31 13.18
CA GLY A 31 1.81 -17.36 13.44
C GLY A 31 0.36 -16.90 13.44
N GLU A 32 0.08 -15.63 13.12
CA GLU A 32 -1.27 -15.07 13.06
C GLU A 32 -1.34 -13.96 12.01
N SER A 33 -2.49 -13.79 11.38
CA SER A 33 -2.79 -12.63 10.55
C SER A 33 -4.00 -11.93 11.13
N ARG A 34 -3.88 -10.62 11.35
CA ARG A 34 -4.99 -9.80 11.85
C ARG A 34 -5.42 -8.85 10.75
N THR A 35 -6.72 -8.80 10.49
CA THR A 35 -7.31 -7.87 9.53
C THR A 35 -8.20 -6.90 10.27
N TYR A 36 -7.97 -5.62 10.02
CA TYR A 36 -8.73 -4.51 10.57
C TYR A 36 -9.52 -3.84 9.45
N ALA A 37 -10.73 -3.40 9.77
CA ALA A 37 -11.56 -2.58 8.90
C ALA A 37 -11.91 -1.28 9.63
N LYS A 38 -11.69 -0.14 8.98
CA LYS A 38 -12.03 1.19 9.49
C LYS A 38 -13.02 1.83 8.54
N GLY A 39 -14.15 2.29 9.08
CA GLY A 39 -15.17 2.99 8.30
C GLY A 39 -14.71 4.38 7.89
N ILE A 40 -15.01 4.76 6.66
CA ILE A 40 -14.76 6.07 6.08
C ILE A 40 -16.10 6.73 5.79
N VAL A 41 -16.24 7.99 6.21
CA VAL A 41 -17.37 8.85 5.89
C VAL A 41 -16.84 10.18 5.35
N GLY A 42 -17.25 10.55 4.14
CA GLY A 42 -16.82 11.77 3.45
C GLY A 42 -15.30 11.90 3.35
N GLY A 43 -14.60 10.79 3.07
CA GLY A 43 -13.15 10.73 2.97
C GLY A 43 -12.39 10.78 4.31
N LYS A 44 -13.08 10.62 5.44
CA LYS A 44 -12.46 10.65 6.78
C LYS A 44 -12.85 9.43 7.62
N SER A 45 -11.89 8.95 8.40
CA SER A 45 -12.12 7.92 9.42
C SER A 45 -12.35 8.57 10.79
N SER A 46 -13.24 7.98 11.60
CA SER A 46 -13.41 8.36 13.01
C SER A 46 -12.24 7.90 13.91
N ILE A 47 -11.41 7.00 13.40
CA ILE A 47 -10.21 6.46 14.04
C ILE A 47 -8.98 6.87 13.25
N THR A 48 -7.85 7.14 13.93
CA THR A 48 -6.58 7.45 13.26
C THR A 48 -6.16 6.33 12.30
N LEU A 49 -5.90 6.72 11.06
CA LEU A 49 -5.35 5.86 10.02
C LEU A 49 -3.82 5.85 10.10
N THR A 50 -3.19 4.71 9.85
CA THR A 50 -1.73 4.64 9.67
C THR A 50 -1.32 5.34 8.36
N PRO A 51 -0.03 5.66 8.15
CA PRO A 51 0.42 6.25 6.90
C PRO A 51 0.04 5.44 5.65
N GLU A 52 0.15 4.11 5.73
CA GLU A 52 -0.18 3.18 4.63
C GLU A 52 -1.67 3.18 4.33
N GLU A 53 -2.52 3.21 5.37
CA GLU A 53 -3.97 3.31 5.24
C GLU A 53 -4.41 4.66 4.65
N GLN A 54 -3.77 5.76 5.08
CA GLN A 54 -4.03 7.10 4.53
C GLN A 54 -3.66 7.15 3.04
N GLN A 55 -2.53 6.55 2.67
CA GLN A 55 -2.10 6.47 1.28
C GLN A 55 -3.10 5.67 0.44
N ALA A 56 -3.56 4.52 0.93
CA ALA A 56 -4.57 3.72 0.23
C ALA A 56 -5.87 4.51 0.02
N LEU A 57 -6.34 5.22 1.05
CA LEU A 57 -7.54 6.07 0.96
C LEU A 57 -7.34 7.23 -0.03
N ALA A 58 -6.19 7.88 -0.02
CA ALA A 58 -5.87 8.94 -0.97
C ALA A 58 -5.78 8.44 -2.41
N SER A 59 -5.29 7.21 -2.61
CA SER A 59 -5.26 6.56 -3.93
C SER A 59 -6.65 6.19 -4.43
N ALA A 60 -7.55 5.72 -3.56
CA ALA A 60 -8.92 5.36 -3.96
C ALA A 60 -9.80 6.60 -4.24
N ASN A 61 -9.55 7.72 -3.55
CA ASN A 61 -10.25 8.99 -3.80
C ASN A 61 -9.74 9.77 -5.02
N ARG A 62 -8.63 9.33 -5.62
CA ARG A 62 -8.11 9.93 -6.85
C ARG A 62 -8.47 8.98 -7.99
N ASP A 63 -8.88 9.52 -9.13
CA ASP A 63 -8.94 8.79 -10.42
C ASP A 63 -7.52 8.44 -10.94
N GLU A 64 -6.59 8.09 -10.04
CA GLU A 64 -5.27 7.62 -10.41
C GLU A 64 -5.28 6.09 -10.40
N PRO A 65 -5.13 5.43 -11.56
CA PRO A 65 -5.09 3.98 -11.61
C PRO A 65 -3.96 3.47 -10.72
N VAL A 66 -4.31 2.54 -9.81
CA VAL A 66 -3.35 1.87 -8.92
C VAL A 66 -2.19 1.33 -9.76
N ARG A 67 -1.02 1.94 -9.62
CA ARG A 67 0.21 1.43 -10.23
C ARG A 67 0.68 0.22 -9.45
N THR A 68 0.08 -0.95 -9.73
CA THR A 68 0.59 -2.24 -9.25
C THR A 68 2.06 -2.37 -9.69
N GLY A 69 2.93 -2.61 -8.71
CA GLY A 69 4.36 -2.30 -8.78
C GLY A 69 5.13 -2.81 -10.00
N ARG A 70 6.13 -2.02 -10.39
CA ARG A 70 7.24 -2.42 -11.27
C ARG A 70 8.06 -3.50 -10.55
N ALA A 71 7.82 -4.77 -10.89
CA ALA A 71 8.75 -5.86 -10.59
C ALA A 71 9.87 -5.87 -11.64
N GLY A 72 11.13 -5.78 -11.22
CA GLY A 72 12.28 -6.05 -12.09
C GLY A 72 13.46 -5.12 -11.88
N SER A 73 14.41 -5.58 -11.06
CA SER A 73 15.83 -5.20 -11.02
C SER A 73 16.37 -4.68 -12.36
N ALA A 74 16.78 -3.41 -12.41
CA ALA A 74 17.77 -2.96 -13.37
C ALA A 74 19.15 -3.27 -12.77
N ARG A 75 19.77 -4.34 -13.29
CA ARG A 75 21.14 -4.79 -13.00
C ARG A 75 22.14 -3.66 -13.31
N PRO A 76 23.19 -3.44 -12.47
CA PRO A 76 24.26 -2.54 -12.84
C PRO A 76 25.20 -3.25 -13.82
N THR A 77 25.36 -2.71 -15.03
CA THR A 77 26.52 -3.00 -15.87
C THR A 77 27.21 -1.69 -16.16
N GLY A 78 28.26 -1.42 -15.38
CA GLY A 78 29.22 -0.39 -15.74
C GLY A 78 29.99 -0.79 -16.99
N THR A 79 30.35 0.21 -17.79
CA THR A 79 31.63 0.23 -18.49
C THR A 79 32.11 1.68 -18.48
N THR A 80 33.13 1.92 -17.67
CA THR A 80 34.06 3.02 -17.78
C THR A 80 34.67 3.03 -19.19
N LYS A 81 34.69 4.18 -19.85
CA LYS A 81 35.86 4.55 -20.66
C LYS A 81 36.03 6.07 -20.66
N ASP A 82 36.80 6.51 -19.68
CA ASP A 82 37.66 7.68 -19.81
C ASP A 82 38.64 7.50 -20.98
N ALA A 83 39.12 8.62 -21.53
CA ALA A 83 40.13 8.80 -22.57
C ALA A 83 39.62 8.62 -24.02
N SER A 84 39.68 9.62 -24.90
CA SER A 84 40.58 10.78 -25.02
C SER A 84 39.91 11.96 -25.72
#